data_AF-A0A2A5HYE4-F1
#
_entry.id   AF-A0A2A5HYE4-F1
#
_cell.length_a   1.000
_cell.length_b   1.000
_cell.length_c   1.000
_cell.angle_alpha   90.00
_cell.angle_beta   90.00
_cell.angle_gamma   90.00
#
_symmetry.space_group_name_H-M   'P 1'
#
loop_
_entity.id
_entity.type
_entity.pdbx_description
1 polymer ?
#
loop_
_entity_poly.entity_id
_entity_poly.type
_entity_poly.pdbx_seq_one_letter_code
_entity_poly.pdbx_strand_id
1 'polypeptide(L)'
;MSEPALESSAIMSDILACQDLIVVLNNRNNEAYVENIHLSSIIIWQDQFIGKIKNVHSGAGLPGIEANRTVAYAYNNFCSVVSCCSFETKKMRVYSTHAYSHINFKCRRPHQKVWTSEQPEAIDSLRASFDQGGSLKALIQAVDGYTYIINIQALHLNDDENTFTAETEYDGVPVLFKEQKSMEKFGAQMDAQIPQCTPPQYPAGSFSGPLPFFLLSFIITPKGVQHRHTEPHGVTHKTEFAFTKAELWSEMPR
;
A
#
# COMPACT_ATOMS: atom_id res chain seq x y z
N MET A 1 0.25 -25.44 18.21
CA MET A 1 0.27 -24.09 17.59
C MET A 1 -0.47 -24.19 16.27
N SER A 2 -1.77 -23.94 16.29
CA SER A 2 -2.67 -24.10 15.15
C SER A 2 -3.76 -23.03 15.26
N GLU A 3 -3.42 -21.79 14.87
CA GLU A 3 -4.37 -20.68 14.76
C GLU A 3 -4.00 -19.52 13.78
N PRO A 4 -2.92 -19.54 12.95
CA PRO A 4 -2.66 -18.40 12.04
C PRO A 4 -3.55 -18.36 10.79
N ALA A 5 -4.13 -19.49 10.36
CA ALA A 5 -4.87 -19.57 9.09
C ALA A 5 -6.28 -18.95 9.14
N LEU A 6 -6.97 -19.05 10.28
CA LEU A 6 -8.33 -18.50 10.46
C LEU A 6 -8.31 -16.97 10.54
N GLU A 7 -7.34 -16.38 11.27
CA GLU A 7 -7.16 -14.93 11.35
C GLU A 7 -6.77 -14.30 10.01
N SER A 8 -5.95 -15.01 9.20
CA SER A 8 -5.57 -14.54 7.86
C SER A 8 -6.76 -14.44 6.90
N SER A 9 -7.72 -15.37 6.99
CA SER A 9 -8.90 -15.36 6.11
C SER A 9 -9.86 -14.20 6.40
N ALA A 10 -10.04 -13.84 7.69
CA ALA A 10 -10.93 -12.77 8.10
C ALA A 10 -10.39 -11.38 7.69
N ILE A 11 -9.10 -11.11 7.92
CA ILE A 11 -8.51 -9.82 7.57
C ILE A 11 -8.49 -9.57 6.06
N MET A 12 -8.27 -10.61 5.25
CA MET A 12 -8.29 -10.47 3.79
C MET A 12 -9.65 -10.05 3.27
N SER A 13 -10.74 -10.58 3.85
CA SER A 13 -12.09 -10.16 3.51
C SER A 13 -12.32 -8.68 3.83
N ASP A 14 -11.86 -8.22 5.00
CA ASP A 14 -11.99 -6.82 5.41
C ASP A 14 -11.15 -5.87 4.54
N ILE A 15 -9.93 -6.28 4.18
CA ILE A 15 -9.06 -5.53 3.26
C ILE A 15 -9.74 -5.40 1.89
N LEU A 16 -10.27 -6.50 1.33
CA LEU A 16 -10.95 -6.49 0.03
C LEU A 16 -12.28 -5.73 0.05
N ALA A 17 -12.88 -5.54 1.24
CA ALA A 17 -13.99 -4.62 1.46
C ALA A 17 -13.52 -3.15 1.66
N CYS A 18 -12.27 -2.84 1.29
CA CYS A 18 -11.64 -1.53 1.35
C CYS A 18 -11.59 -0.88 2.74
N GLN A 19 -11.70 -1.66 3.83
CA GLN A 19 -11.52 -1.14 5.18
C GLN A 19 -10.11 -0.54 5.38
N ASP A 20 -9.96 0.38 6.32
CA ASP A 20 -8.65 0.94 6.69
C ASP A 20 -7.77 -0.14 7.31
N LEU A 21 -6.71 -0.53 6.60
CA LEU A 21 -5.70 -1.41 7.14
C LEU A 21 -4.74 -0.63 8.04
N ILE A 22 -4.60 -1.08 9.28
CA ILE A 22 -3.61 -0.58 10.23
C ILE A 22 -2.65 -1.69 10.62
N VAL A 23 -1.41 -1.29 10.92
CA VAL A 23 -0.44 -2.14 11.61
C VAL A 23 -0.21 -1.60 13.02
N VAL A 24 -0.28 -2.51 13.99
CA VAL A 24 0.04 -2.25 15.40
C VAL A 24 1.37 -2.90 15.70
N LEU A 25 2.35 -2.08 16.08
CA LEU A 25 3.73 -2.49 16.32
C LEU A 25 4.04 -2.31 17.79
N ASN A 26 4.51 -3.37 18.44
CA ASN A 26 5.10 -3.26 19.77
C ASN A 26 6.60 -3.22 19.60
N ASN A 27 7.23 -2.14 20.03
CA ASN A 27 8.68 -2.01 19.96
C ASN A 27 9.35 -3.09 20.84
N ARG A 28 10.51 -3.59 20.40
CA ARG A 28 11.35 -4.52 21.18
C ARG A 28 12.39 -3.79 22.03
N ASN A 29 12.78 -2.57 21.64
CA ASN A 29 14.05 -1.96 22.05
C ASN A 29 13.87 -0.64 22.85
N ASN A 30 14.74 -0.40 23.83
CA ASN A 30 14.90 0.86 24.60
C ASN A 30 13.69 1.30 25.45
N GLU A 31 12.54 1.58 24.82
CA GLU A 31 11.32 2.02 25.48
C GLU A 31 10.12 1.24 24.93
N ALA A 32 9.34 0.65 25.84
CA ALA A 32 8.12 -0.06 25.47
C ALA A 32 7.06 0.94 25.01
N TYR A 33 6.88 1.04 23.69
CA TYR A 33 5.81 1.80 23.10
C TYR A 33 5.03 0.96 22.09
N VAL A 34 3.79 1.39 21.83
CA VAL A 34 2.90 0.82 20.83
C VAL A 34 2.69 1.87 19.74
N GLU A 35 3.06 1.54 18.51
CA GLU A 35 2.75 2.34 17.33
C GLU A 35 1.50 1.80 16.65
N ASN A 36 0.63 2.70 16.19
CA ASN A 36 -0.55 2.37 15.40
C ASN A 36 -0.49 3.18 14.10
N ILE A 37 -0.25 2.50 12.98
CA ILE A 37 0.10 3.13 11.71
C ILE A 37 -0.92 2.73 10.66
N HIS A 38 -1.45 3.72 9.94
CA HIS A 38 -2.37 3.52 8.82
C HIS A 38 -1.62 3.23 7.52
N LEU A 39 -1.93 2.10 6.87
CA LEU A 39 -1.34 1.70 5.60
C LEU A 39 -2.24 2.21 4.46
N SER A 40 -1.82 3.29 3.80
CA SER A 40 -2.61 4.00 2.78
C SER A 40 -2.66 3.31 1.43
N SER A 41 -1.70 2.43 1.16
CA SER A 41 -1.55 1.75 -0.11
C SER A 41 -1.34 0.27 0.13
N ILE A 42 -2.20 -0.58 -0.44
CA ILE A 42 -2.17 -2.02 -0.24
C ILE A 42 -2.04 -2.69 -1.60
N ILE A 43 -1.09 -3.62 -1.70
CA ILE A 43 -0.91 -4.49 -2.87
C ILE A 43 -1.14 -5.92 -2.40
N ILE A 44 -2.05 -6.60 -3.07
CA ILE A 44 -2.49 -7.95 -2.73
C ILE A 44 -2.15 -8.87 -3.89
N TRP A 45 -1.70 -10.08 -3.56
CA TRP A 45 -1.56 -11.18 -4.50
C TRP A 45 -2.01 -12.45 -3.77
N GLN A 46 -3.04 -13.11 -4.30
CA GLN A 46 -3.69 -14.23 -3.61
C GLN A 46 -4.17 -13.82 -2.19
N ASP A 47 -3.75 -14.55 -1.16
CA ASP A 47 -4.05 -14.31 0.27
C ASP A 47 -2.94 -13.52 1.00
N GLN A 48 -2.04 -12.92 0.23
CA GLN A 48 -0.90 -12.17 0.75
C GLN A 48 -1.00 -10.70 0.39
N PHE A 49 -0.47 -9.84 1.27
CA PHE A 49 -0.45 -8.41 1.04
C PHE A 49 0.84 -7.75 1.53
N ILE A 50 1.13 -6.61 0.92
CA ILE A 50 2.03 -5.59 1.45
C ILE A 50 1.28 -4.27 1.56
N GLY A 51 1.24 -3.73 2.78
CA GLY A 51 0.67 -2.42 3.07
C GLY A 51 1.79 -1.41 3.31
N LYS A 52 1.69 -0.26 2.66
CA LYS A 52 2.67 0.83 2.70
C LYS A 52 2.01 2.12 3.16
N ILE A 53 2.76 2.91 3.91
CA ILE A 53 2.37 4.29 4.27
C ILE A 53 2.79 5.28 3.19
N LYS A 54 2.21 6.48 3.19
CA LYS A 54 2.63 7.58 2.30
C LYS A 54 4.10 7.96 2.53
N ASN A 55 4.77 8.49 1.50
CA ASN A 55 6.13 9.04 1.62
C ASN A 55 6.12 10.38 2.38
N VAL A 56 5.90 10.33 3.69
CA VAL A 56 5.74 11.50 4.57
C VAL A 56 6.65 11.49 5.79
N HIS A 57 7.33 10.38 6.09
CA HIS A 57 8.26 10.31 7.22
C HIS A 57 9.59 10.95 6.84
N SER A 58 10.22 11.64 7.80
CA SER A 58 11.56 12.21 7.58
C SER A 58 12.63 11.13 7.47
N GLY A 59 13.58 11.34 6.56
CA GLY A 59 14.83 10.56 6.49
C GLY A 59 15.80 10.84 7.64
N ALA A 60 15.52 11.78 8.53
CA ALA A 60 16.39 12.12 9.65
C ALA A 60 16.69 10.90 10.53
N GLY A 61 17.97 10.71 10.86
CA GLY A 61 18.43 9.57 11.67
C GLY A 61 18.54 8.25 10.92
N LEU A 62 18.22 8.21 9.62
CA LEU A 62 18.34 7.01 8.80
C LEU A 62 19.65 7.02 8.01
N PRO A 63 20.57 6.04 8.21
CA PRO A 63 21.82 5.98 7.48
C PRO A 63 21.61 5.81 5.98
N GLY A 64 22.28 6.61 5.13
CA GLY A 64 22.25 6.45 3.66
C GLY A 64 21.13 7.20 2.92
N ILE A 65 20.33 7.98 3.65
CA ILE A 65 19.34 8.90 3.09
C ILE A 65 19.47 10.28 3.75
N GLU A 66 19.23 11.33 2.97
CA GLU A 66 19.35 12.70 3.44
C GLU A 66 18.15 13.07 4.34
N ALA A 67 18.41 13.82 5.41
CA ALA A 67 17.39 14.12 6.44
C ALA A 67 16.18 14.92 5.91
N ASN A 68 16.37 15.66 4.82
CA ASN A 68 15.33 16.45 4.16
C ASN A 68 14.53 15.65 3.11
N ARG A 69 14.80 14.36 2.94
CA ARG A 69 14.03 13.48 2.04
C ARG A 69 12.93 12.78 2.81
N THR A 70 11.88 12.41 2.10
CA THR A 70 10.81 11.60 2.67
C THR A 70 11.01 10.11 2.43
N VAL A 71 10.55 9.32 3.40
CA VAL A 71 10.49 7.86 3.35
C VAL A 71 9.11 7.36 3.71
N ALA A 72 8.87 6.10 3.37
CA ALA A 72 7.71 5.32 3.71
C ALA A 72 8.14 3.94 4.22
N TYR A 73 7.45 3.45 5.24
CA TYR A 73 7.56 2.07 5.69
C TYR A 73 6.49 1.19 5.03
N ALA A 74 6.83 -0.06 4.80
CA ALA A 74 5.91 -1.07 4.33
C ALA A 74 6.06 -2.38 5.11
N TYR A 75 4.92 -3.02 5.33
CA TYR A 75 4.74 -4.20 6.17
C TYR A 75 3.94 -5.24 5.39
N ASN A 76 4.18 -6.52 5.64
CA ASN A 76 3.53 -7.60 4.91
C ASN A 76 3.16 -8.76 5.83
N ASN A 77 2.30 -9.66 5.36
CA ASN A 77 1.83 -10.82 6.12
C ASN A 77 2.51 -12.15 5.73
N PHE A 78 3.52 -12.15 4.85
CA PHE A 78 4.04 -13.37 4.22
C PHE A 78 5.53 -13.64 4.45
N CYS A 79 6.31 -12.66 4.94
CA CYS A 79 7.72 -12.84 5.28
C CYS A 79 8.20 -11.90 6.39
N SER A 80 9.33 -12.26 7.02
CA SER A 80 9.97 -11.53 8.13
C SER A 80 10.71 -10.25 7.71
N VAL A 81 10.15 -9.48 6.77
CA VAL A 81 10.78 -8.25 6.23
C VAL A 81 9.91 -7.03 6.49
N VAL A 82 10.54 -5.97 6.98
CA VAL A 82 10.03 -4.60 6.94
C VAL A 82 10.86 -3.80 5.95
N SER A 83 10.19 -3.04 5.10
CA SER A 83 10.83 -2.21 4.09
C SER A 83 10.72 -0.74 4.48
N CYS A 84 11.77 0.04 4.24
CA CYS A 84 11.75 1.50 4.27
C CYS A 84 12.24 2.01 2.93
N CYS A 85 11.41 2.73 2.20
CA CYS A 85 11.70 3.19 0.85
C CYS A 85 11.47 4.69 0.70
N SER A 86 12.16 5.31 -0.25
CA SER A 86 11.92 6.67 -0.68
C SER A 86 11.55 6.67 -2.14
N PHE A 87 10.33 7.11 -2.43
CA PHE A 87 9.85 7.24 -3.81
C PHE A 87 10.61 8.31 -4.58
N GLU A 88 11.04 9.37 -3.91
CA GLU A 88 11.79 10.48 -4.50
C GLU A 88 13.20 10.04 -4.90
N THR A 89 13.96 9.45 -3.97
CA THR A 89 15.35 9.06 -4.23
C THR A 89 15.47 7.67 -4.89
N LYS A 90 14.35 6.97 -5.10
CA LYS A 90 14.29 5.58 -5.60
C LYS A 90 15.16 4.61 -4.80
N LYS A 91 15.31 4.85 -3.49
CA LYS A 91 16.09 4.00 -2.59
C LYS A 91 15.18 3.13 -1.74
N MET A 92 15.68 1.98 -1.32
CA MET A 92 15.02 1.12 -0.34
C MET A 92 16.05 0.47 0.57
N ARG A 93 15.70 0.29 1.84
CA ARG A 93 16.35 -0.65 2.74
C ARG A 93 15.32 -1.65 3.25
N VAL A 94 15.80 -2.84 3.57
CA VAL A 94 15.02 -3.89 4.22
C VAL A 94 15.65 -4.26 5.55
N TYR A 95 14.84 -4.61 6.52
CA TYR A 95 15.29 -5.08 7.83
C TYR A 95 14.30 -6.08 8.40
N SER A 96 14.76 -6.88 9.36
CA SER A 96 13.95 -7.95 9.95
C SER A 96 12.79 -7.39 10.80
N THR A 97 11.66 -8.10 10.78
CA THR A 97 10.54 -7.87 11.71
C THR A 97 10.95 -8.03 13.18
N HIS A 98 12.11 -8.62 13.47
CA HIS A 98 12.70 -8.69 14.82
C HIS A 98 13.06 -7.34 15.44
N ALA A 99 12.99 -6.24 14.67
CA ALA A 99 12.96 -4.89 15.24
C ALA A 99 11.78 -4.68 16.23
N TYR A 100 10.69 -5.46 16.06
CA TYR A 100 9.48 -5.39 16.87
C TYR A 100 9.31 -6.66 17.72
N SER A 101 8.68 -6.51 18.88
CA SER A 101 8.26 -7.66 19.71
C SER A 101 6.96 -8.27 19.18
N HIS A 102 6.13 -7.45 18.52
CA HIS A 102 4.89 -7.90 17.89
C HIS A 102 4.52 -7.00 16.69
N ILE A 103 3.97 -7.61 15.64
CA ILE A 103 3.38 -6.93 14.48
C ILE A 103 2.00 -7.55 14.28
N ASN A 104 0.95 -6.72 14.37
CA ASN A 104 -0.42 -7.16 14.19
C ASN A 104 -1.14 -6.28 13.18
N PHE A 105 -1.86 -6.89 12.25
CA PHE A 105 -2.67 -6.19 11.26
C PHE A 105 -4.13 -6.18 11.68
N LYS A 106 -4.80 -5.04 11.52
CA LYS A 106 -6.23 -4.91 11.80
C LYS A 106 -6.90 -4.06 10.74
N CYS A 107 -8.16 -4.36 10.46
CA CYS A 107 -9.02 -3.50 9.68
C CYS A 107 -9.94 -2.68 10.60
N ARG A 108 -10.30 -1.48 10.16
CA ARG A 108 -11.28 -0.62 10.82
C ARG A 108 -11.99 0.24 9.78
N ARG A 109 -13.04 0.93 10.21
CA ARG A 109 -13.81 1.89 9.40
C ARG A 109 -14.40 1.23 8.14
N PRO A 110 -15.66 0.80 8.20
CA PRO A 110 -16.27 0.14 7.08
C PRO A 110 -16.37 1.11 5.89
N HIS A 111 -16.15 0.57 4.70
CA HIS A 111 -16.38 1.26 3.45
C HIS A 111 -17.51 0.58 2.71
N GLN A 112 -18.22 1.34 1.89
CA GLN A 112 -19.24 0.84 0.97
C GLN A 112 -18.80 1.06 -0.46
N LYS A 113 -19.12 0.10 -1.34
CA LYS A 113 -18.87 0.26 -2.77
C LYS A 113 -19.87 1.26 -3.35
N VAL A 114 -19.36 2.25 -4.08
CA VAL A 114 -20.17 3.35 -4.65
C VAL A 114 -20.10 3.40 -6.17
N TRP A 115 -19.17 2.67 -6.78
CA TRP A 115 -19.08 2.50 -8.23
C TRP A 115 -18.31 1.21 -8.59
N THR A 116 -18.59 0.64 -9.75
CA THR A 116 -17.83 -0.49 -10.32
C THR A 116 -17.74 -0.42 -11.84
N SER A 117 -16.62 -0.87 -12.40
CA SER A 117 -16.41 -0.98 -13.85
C SER A 117 -17.31 -1.99 -14.54
N GLU A 118 -17.96 -2.88 -13.80
CA GLU A 118 -18.95 -3.83 -14.31
C GLU A 118 -20.30 -3.15 -14.64
N GLN A 119 -20.55 -1.98 -14.05
CA GLN A 119 -21.74 -1.14 -14.24
C GLN A 119 -21.30 0.32 -14.37
N PRO A 120 -20.52 0.66 -15.42
CA PRO A 120 -19.79 1.92 -15.50
C PRO A 120 -20.70 3.16 -15.49
N GLU A 121 -21.95 3.04 -15.94
CA GLU A 121 -22.97 4.09 -15.98
C GLU A 121 -23.65 4.38 -14.62
N ALA A 122 -23.54 3.49 -13.64
CA ALA A 122 -24.24 3.61 -12.36
C ALA A 122 -23.47 4.52 -11.37
N ILE A 123 -23.50 5.84 -11.60
CA ILE A 123 -22.71 6.81 -10.81
C ILE A 123 -23.47 7.52 -9.68
N ASP A 124 -24.77 7.26 -9.50
CA ASP A 124 -25.59 7.96 -8.50
C ASP A 124 -25.10 7.76 -7.07
N SER A 125 -24.66 6.54 -6.72
CA SER A 125 -24.09 6.24 -5.40
C SER A 125 -22.76 6.95 -5.17
N LEU A 126 -21.95 7.12 -6.23
CA LEU A 126 -20.71 7.89 -6.19
C LEU A 126 -21.00 9.37 -5.96
N ARG A 127 -21.98 9.95 -6.67
CA ARG A 127 -22.44 11.34 -6.47
C ARG A 127 -22.89 11.58 -5.03
N ALA A 128 -23.78 10.73 -4.51
CA ALA A 128 -24.29 10.85 -3.15
C ALA A 128 -23.17 10.76 -2.09
N SER A 129 -22.11 10.01 -2.37
CA SER A 129 -20.95 9.87 -1.48
C SER A 129 -19.98 11.05 -1.58
N PHE A 130 -19.86 11.68 -2.75
CA PHE A 130 -19.07 12.89 -2.95
C PHE A 130 -19.59 14.05 -2.08
N ASP A 131 -20.91 14.24 -2.04
CA ASP A 131 -21.55 15.30 -1.23
C ASP A 131 -21.34 15.13 0.28
N GLN A 132 -21.09 13.90 0.73
CA GLN A 132 -20.82 13.60 2.15
C GLN A 132 -19.39 13.94 2.58
N GLY A 133 -18.47 14.16 1.63
CA GLY A 133 -17.08 14.53 1.92
C GLY A 133 -16.24 13.44 2.59
N GLY A 134 -16.70 12.18 2.53
CA GLY A 134 -15.97 11.02 3.08
C GLY A 134 -14.71 10.69 2.28
N SER A 135 -13.79 9.93 2.88
CA SER A 135 -12.62 9.43 2.16
C SER A 135 -13.03 8.39 1.11
N LEU A 136 -12.31 8.36 0.00
CA LEU A 136 -12.56 7.45 -1.12
C LEU A 136 -11.32 6.59 -1.40
N LYS A 137 -11.55 5.33 -1.77
CA LYS A 137 -10.52 4.38 -2.20
C LYS A 137 -10.88 3.76 -3.53
N ALA A 138 -9.87 3.44 -4.31
CA ALA A 138 -9.98 2.60 -5.48
C ALA A 138 -9.50 1.19 -5.15
N LEU A 139 -10.26 0.18 -5.58
CA LEU A 139 -9.81 -1.20 -5.67
C LEU A 139 -9.66 -1.55 -7.15
N ILE A 140 -8.46 -1.95 -7.57
CA ILE A 140 -8.14 -2.28 -8.96
C ILE A 140 -7.56 -3.69 -9.00
N GLN A 141 -8.26 -4.64 -9.61
CA GLN A 141 -7.78 -5.99 -9.88
C GLN A 141 -7.14 -6.01 -11.27
N ALA A 142 -5.82 -6.16 -11.32
CA ALA A 142 -5.07 -6.21 -12.56
C ALA A 142 -5.06 -7.62 -13.17
N VAL A 143 -4.87 -7.68 -14.49
CA VAL A 143 -4.79 -8.96 -15.23
C VAL A 143 -3.56 -9.80 -14.84
N ASP A 144 -2.54 -9.18 -14.25
CA ASP A 144 -1.33 -9.85 -13.76
C ASP A 144 -1.52 -10.53 -12.39
N GLY A 145 -2.75 -10.52 -11.85
CA GLY A 145 -3.14 -11.18 -10.61
C GLY A 145 -2.95 -10.31 -9.36
N TYR A 146 -2.47 -9.08 -9.49
CA TYR A 146 -2.37 -8.15 -8.37
C TYR A 146 -3.66 -7.37 -8.16
N THR A 147 -4.03 -7.13 -6.90
CA THR A 147 -5.07 -6.16 -6.53
C THR A 147 -4.44 -4.98 -5.81
N TYR A 148 -4.77 -3.77 -6.24
CA TYR A 148 -4.31 -2.51 -5.64
C TYR A 148 -5.47 -1.86 -4.90
N ILE A 149 -5.27 -1.50 -3.63
CA ILE A 149 -6.20 -0.67 -2.87
C ILE A 149 -5.47 0.61 -2.49
N ILE A 150 -5.93 1.73 -3.05
CA ILE A 150 -5.24 3.02 -2.97
C ILE A 150 -6.27 4.12 -2.74
N ASN A 151 -5.94 5.08 -1.89
CA ASN A 151 -6.77 6.26 -1.72
C ASN A 151 -6.93 7.08 -3.01
N ILE A 152 -8.11 7.65 -3.19
CA ILE A 152 -8.43 8.63 -4.23
C ILE A 152 -8.08 10.01 -3.68
N GLN A 153 -7.19 10.73 -4.36
CA GLN A 153 -6.79 12.09 -3.99
C GLN A 153 -7.75 13.15 -4.53
N ALA A 154 -8.38 12.88 -5.68
CA ALA A 154 -9.28 13.81 -6.35
C ALA A 154 -10.36 13.03 -7.10
N LEU A 155 -11.60 13.49 -6.94
CA LEU A 155 -12.74 13.05 -7.73
C LEU A 155 -13.35 14.28 -8.40
N HIS A 156 -13.49 14.22 -9.72
CA HIS A 156 -14.20 15.22 -10.51
C HIS A 156 -15.48 14.59 -11.05
N LEU A 157 -16.62 15.20 -10.72
CA LEU A 157 -17.92 14.85 -11.30
C LEU A 157 -18.22 15.83 -12.44
N ASN A 158 -18.73 15.32 -13.55
CA ASN A 158 -19.25 16.13 -14.65
C ASN A 158 -20.75 15.88 -14.76
N ASP A 159 -21.54 16.89 -14.37
CA ASP A 159 -22.99 16.82 -14.31
C ASP A 159 -23.61 16.67 -15.70
N ASP A 160 -23.12 17.44 -16.67
CA ASP A 160 -23.67 17.50 -18.03
C ASP A 160 -23.52 16.17 -18.77
N GLU A 161 -22.39 15.48 -18.57
CA GLU A 161 -22.06 14.24 -19.26
C GLU A 161 -22.38 12.98 -18.44
N ASN A 162 -22.93 13.15 -17.24
CA ASN A 162 -23.13 12.08 -16.27
C ASN A 162 -21.92 11.14 -16.11
N THR A 163 -20.74 11.73 -15.89
CA THR A 163 -19.47 11.01 -15.84
C THR A 163 -18.60 11.49 -14.68
N PHE A 164 -17.47 10.81 -14.47
CA PHE A 164 -16.48 11.20 -13.49
C PHE A 164 -15.05 10.90 -13.94
N THR A 165 -14.11 11.50 -13.22
CA THR A 165 -12.70 11.12 -13.23
C THR A 165 -12.19 11.05 -11.80
N ALA A 166 -11.72 9.87 -11.39
CA ALA A 166 -11.10 9.67 -10.09
C ALA A 166 -9.59 9.47 -10.27
N GLU A 167 -8.80 10.15 -9.45
CA GLU A 167 -7.34 10.04 -9.47
C GLU A 167 -6.85 9.48 -8.14
N THR A 168 -6.01 8.45 -8.17
CA THR A 168 -5.35 7.95 -6.96
C THR A 168 -4.16 8.82 -6.57
N GLU A 169 -3.74 8.70 -5.32
CA GLU A 169 -2.58 9.41 -4.78
C GLU A 169 -1.33 9.24 -5.65
N TYR A 170 -0.55 10.31 -5.81
CA TYR A 170 0.75 10.25 -6.49
C TYR A 170 1.81 9.66 -5.54
N ASP A 171 1.91 8.34 -5.53
CA ASP A 171 2.88 7.58 -4.74
C ASP A 171 3.53 6.47 -5.59
N GLY A 172 4.44 5.71 -5.00
CA GLY A 172 5.01 4.54 -5.66
C GLY A 172 5.65 3.53 -4.71
N VAL A 173 5.81 2.32 -5.22
CA VAL A 173 6.47 1.20 -4.53
C VAL A 173 7.67 0.71 -5.34
N PRO A 174 8.72 0.18 -4.70
CA PRO A 174 9.73 -0.58 -5.41
C PRO A 174 9.07 -1.73 -6.19
N VAL A 175 9.51 -1.99 -7.42
CA VAL A 175 9.00 -3.13 -8.22
C VAL A 175 9.18 -4.46 -7.48
N LEU A 176 10.19 -4.55 -6.60
CA LEU A 176 10.41 -5.69 -5.70
C LEU A 176 9.15 -6.07 -4.88
N PHE A 177 8.24 -5.14 -4.58
CA PHE A 177 7.00 -5.44 -3.86
C PHE A 177 6.04 -6.31 -4.70
N LYS A 178 6.25 -6.37 -6.02
CA LYS A 178 5.59 -7.27 -6.98
C LYS A 178 6.45 -8.51 -7.31
N GLU A 179 7.47 -8.80 -6.51
CA GLU A 179 8.35 -9.96 -6.66
C GLU A 179 8.40 -10.75 -5.35
N GLN A 180 7.27 -11.38 -4.99
CA GLN A 180 7.12 -12.08 -3.72
C GLN A 180 8.26 -13.05 -3.41
N LYS A 181 8.66 -13.90 -4.37
CA LYS A 181 9.76 -14.86 -4.15
C LYS A 181 11.07 -14.17 -3.79
N SER A 182 11.32 -12.97 -4.32
CA SER A 182 12.49 -12.17 -3.97
C SER A 182 12.37 -11.66 -2.54
N MET A 183 11.19 -11.16 -2.13
CA MET A 183 10.91 -10.72 -0.76
C MET A 183 11.02 -11.86 0.26
N GLU A 184 10.47 -13.03 -0.03
CA GLU A 184 10.58 -14.24 0.81
C GLU A 184 12.04 -14.68 0.96
N LYS A 185 12.81 -14.63 -0.13
CA LYS A 185 14.26 -14.91 -0.08
C LYS A 185 14.99 -13.93 0.82
N PHE A 186 14.67 -12.63 0.76
CA PHE A 186 15.22 -11.66 1.72
C PHE A 186 14.80 -11.98 3.15
N GLY A 187 13.55 -12.36 3.38
CA GLY A 187 13.06 -12.80 4.69
C GLY A 187 13.86 -13.98 5.23
N ALA A 188 14.02 -15.04 4.44
CA ALA A 188 14.80 -16.21 4.84
C ALA A 188 16.28 -15.88 5.13
N GLN A 189 16.88 -14.95 4.37
CA GLN A 189 18.24 -14.48 4.61
C GLN A 189 18.36 -13.69 5.92
N MET A 190 17.39 -12.83 6.23
CA MET A 190 17.32 -12.12 7.50
C MET A 190 17.13 -13.11 8.65
N ASP A 191 16.24 -14.09 8.48
CA ASP A 191 15.93 -15.07 9.52
C ASP A 191 17.15 -15.93 9.88
N ALA A 192 17.95 -16.31 8.88
CA ALA A 192 19.20 -17.03 9.10
C ALA A 192 20.26 -16.24 9.91
N GLN A 193 20.16 -14.91 9.93
CA GLN A 193 21.08 -14.03 10.66
C GLN A 193 20.63 -13.74 12.10
N ILE A 194 19.36 -13.97 12.45
CA ILE A 194 18.83 -13.67 13.79
C ILE A 194 19.66 -14.29 14.92
N PRO A 195 20.09 -15.57 14.87
CA PRO A 195 20.85 -16.18 15.96
C PRO A 195 22.20 -15.50 16.24
N GLN A 196 22.69 -14.68 15.31
CA GLN A 196 23.95 -13.94 15.41
C GLN A 196 23.74 -12.53 16.01
N CYS A 197 22.49 -12.10 16.18
CA CYS A 197 22.15 -10.79 16.71
C CYS A 197 21.85 -10.88 18.22
N THR A 198 22.43 -9.95 18.98
CA THR A 198 22.05 -9.75 20.39
C THR A 198 21.12 -8.55 20.48
N PRO A 199 19.91 -8.68 21.05
CA PRO A 199 19.02 -7.53 21.27
C PRO A 199 19.77 -6.36 21.94
N PRO A 200 19.57 -5.10 21.51
CA PRO A 200 18.52 -4.62 20.60
C PRO A 200 18.83 -4.77 19.10
N GLN A 201 19.93 -5.41 18.72
CA GLN A 201 20.31 -5.57 17.32
C GLN A 201 19.40 -6.56 16.59
N TYR A 202 19.20 -6.30 15.31
CA TYR A 202 18.45 -7.16 14.39
C TYR A 202 19.08 -7.08 12.99
N PRO A 203 18.89 -8.10 12.14
CA PRO A 203 19.37 -8.07 10.77
C PRO A 203 18.76 -6.88 10.00
N ALA A 204 19.63 -6.05 9.42
CA ALA A 204 19.23 -4.87 8.66
C ALA A 204 20.23 -4.58 7.53
N GLY A 205 19.70 -4.23 6.36
CA GLY A 205 20.49 -3.75 5.23
C GLY A 205 20.61 -2.22 5.21
N SER A 206 21.61 -1.73 4.48
CA SER A 206 21.71 -0.32 4.10
C SER A 206 20.68 0.05 3.02
N PHE A 207 20.41 1.35 2.83
CA PHE A 207 19.68 1.79 1.65
C PHE A 207 20.47 1.46 0.37
N SER A 208 19.78 0.82 -0.57
CA SER A 208 20.27 0.53 -1.91
C SER A 208 19.38 1.22 -2.96
N GLY A 209 19.95 1.49 -4.13
CA GLY A 209 19.28 2.14 -5.25
C GLY A 209 20.23 2.98 -6.11
N PRO A 210 19.72 3.63 -7.18
CA PRO A 210 18.30 3.73 -7.54
C PRO A 210 17.68 2.39 -8.00
N LEU A 211 16.43 2.14 -7.60
CA LEU A 211 15.65 0.95 -7.96
C LEU A 211 14.48 1.33 -8.89
N PRO A 212 13.97 0.40 -9.72
CA PRO A 212 12.73 0.62 -10.43
C PRO A 212 11.55 0.72 -9.45
N PHE A 213 10.65 1.67 -9.70
CA PHE A 213 9.42 1.87 -8.92
C PHE A 213 8.20 1.75 -9.83
N PHE A 214 7.17 1.10 -9.31
CA PHE A 214 5.82 1.10 -9.87
C PHE A 214 5.04 2.26 -9.26
N LEU A 215 4.46 3.12 -10.10
CA LEU A 215 3.64 4.24 -9.62
C LEU A 215 2.29 3.71 -9.14
N LEU A 216 1.82 4.19 -8.00
CA LEU A 216 0.47 3.92 -7.50
C LEU A 216 -0.51 5.02 -7.93
N SER A 217 -0.31 5.55 -9.14
CA SER A 217 -1.06 6.67 -9.67
C SER A 217 -1.88 6.25 -10.89
N PHE A 218 -3.17 6.10 -10.67
CA PHE A 218 -4.16 5.66 -11.64
C PHE A 218 -5.18 6.77 -11.88
N ILE A 219 -5.76 6.75 -13.08
CA ILE A 219 -6.91 7.57 -13.45
C ILE A 219 -8.02 6.61 -13.83
N ILE A 220 -9.15 6.72 -13.13
CA ILE A 220 -10.28 5.81 -13.25
C ILE A 220 -11.45 6.62 -13.80
N THR A 221 -12.08 6.08 -14.85
CA THR A 221 -13.25 6.66 -15.50
C THR A 221 -14.23 5.54 -15.85
N PRO A 222 -15.48 5.86 -16.22
CA PRO A 222 -16.40 4.88 -16.78
C PRO A 222 -15.85 4.13 -18.00
N LYS A 223 -14.90 4.72 -18.74
CA LYS A 223 -14.30 4.14 -19.95
C LYS A 223 -13.15 3.19 -19.67
N GLY A 224 -12.63 3.14 -18.44
CA GLY A 224 -11.51 2.29 -18.06
C GLY A 224 -10.52 2.94 -17.10
N VAL A 225 -9.40 2.24 -16.90
CA VAL A 225 -8.31 2.65 -16.00
C VAL A 225 -7.08 2.99 -16.83
N GLN A 226 -6.47 4.13 -16.53
CA GLN A 226 -5.16 4.51 -17.06
C GLN A 226 -4.13 4.51 -15.95
N HIS A 227 -2.91 4.09 -16.26
CA HIS A 227 -1.77 4.13 -15.35
C HIS A 227 -0.81 5.24 -15.77
N ARG A 228 -0.34 6.02 -14.78
CA ARG A 228 0.71 7.01 -15.02
C ARG A 228 2.06 6.34 -14.95
N HIS A 229 2.94 6.71 -15.87
CA HIS A 229 4.35 6.35 -15.87
C HIS A 229 5.20 7.62 -15.93
N THR A 230 6.32 7.63 -15.21
CA THR A 230 7.29 8.74 -15.26
C THR A 230 8.56 8.26 -15.95
N GLU A 231 8.94 8.95 -17.01
CA GLU A 231 10.20 8.73 -17.71
C GLU A 231 11.39 9.29 -16.91
N PRO A 232 12.64 8.90 -17.22
CA PRO A 232 13.84 9.38 -16.52
C PRO A 232 13.99 10.90 -16.46
N HIS A 233 13.37 11.64 -17.39
CA HIS A 233 13.40 13.11 -17.45
C HIS A 233 12.20 13.79 -16.77
N GLY A 234 11.37 13.05 -16.05
CA GLY A 234 10.21 13.58 -15.32
C GLY A 234 8.95 13.77 -16.17
N VAL A 235 9.01 13.46 -17.47
CA VAL A 235 7.82 13.46 -18.33
C VAL A 235 6.90 12.33 -17.88
N THR A 236 5.64 12.68 -17.60
CA THR A 236 4.63 11.71 -17.20
C THR A 236 3.67 11.44 -18.35
N HIS A 237 3.53 10.18 -18.74
CA HIS A 237 2.57 9.74 -19.74
C HIS A 237 1.53 8.80 -19.12
N LYS A 238 0.38 8.69 -19.78
CA LYS A 238 -0.73 7.82 -19.37
C LYS A 238 -0.85 6.69 -20.37
N THR A 239 -0.93 5.46 -19.90
CA THR A 239 -1.19 4.27 -20.71
C THR A 239 -2.48 3.63 -20.24
N GLU A 240 -3.15 2.90 -21.13
CA GLU A 240 -4.24 2.02 -20.72
C GLU A 240 -3.68 0.94 -19.79
N PHE A 241 -4.33 0.76 -18.64
CA PHE A 241 -3.93 -0.24 -17.67
C PHE A 241 -4.81 -1.48 -17.85
N ALA A 242 -4.21 -2.65 -17.99
CA ALA A 242 -4.97 -3.88 -18.14
C ALA A 242 -5.52 -4.35 -16.78
N PHE A 243 -6.84 -4.34 -16.63
CA PHE A 243 -7.54 -4.72 -15.41
C PHE A 243 -8.71 -5.67 -15.70
N THR A 244 -9.07 -6.49 -14.71
CA THR A 244 -10.28 -7.33 -14.74
C THR A 244 -11.44 -6.66 -14.04
N LYS A 245 -11.16 -5.85 -13.00
CA LYS A 245 -12.16 -5.15 -12.22
C LYS A 245 -11.62 -3.87 -11.60
N ALA A 246 -12.41 -2.80 -11.60
CA ALA A 246 -12.15 -1.58 -10.86
C ALA A 246 -13.39 -1.16 -10.06
N GLU A 247 -13.20 -0.71 -8.84
CA GLU A 247 -14.27 -0.27 -7.94
C GLU A 247 -13.85 0.99 -7.19
N LEU A 248 -14.82 1.86 -6.90
CA LEU A 248 -14.64 2.96 -5.97
C LEU A 248 -15.43 2.68 -4.70
N TRP A 249 -14.82 2.97 -3.57
CA TRP A 249 -15.34 2.69 -2.24
C TRP A 249 -15.31 3.97 -1.40
N SER A 250 -16.36 4.22 -0.63
CA SER A 250 -16.48 5.38 0.24
C SER A 250 -16.58 4.97 1.70
N GLU A 251 -15.88 5.70 2.56
CA GLU A 251 -15.99 5.56 4.01
C GLU A 251 -17.44 5.78 4.45
N MET A 252 -18.00 4.84 5.22
CA MET A 252 -19.36 5.01 5.75
C MET A 252 -19.39 6.07 6.87
N PRO A 253 -20.46 6.88 6.97
CA PRO A 253 -20.66 7.79 8.09
C PRO A 253 -20.62 7.06 9.43
N ARG A 254 -20.15 7.76 10.47
CA ARG A 254 -20.15 7.26 11.85
C ARG A 254 -21.50 7.43 12.53
#